data_AF-A0A1F6K4D2-F1
#
_entry.id   AF-A0A1F6K4D2-F1
#
_cell.length_a   1.000
_cell.length_b   1.000
_cell.length_c   1.000
_cell.angle_alpha   90.00
_cell.angle_beta   90.00
_cell.angle_gamma   90.00
#
_symmetry.space_group_name_H-M   'P 1'
#
loop_
_entity.id
_entity.type
_entity.pdbx_description
1 polymer ?
#
loop_
_entity_poly.entity_id
_entity_poly.type
_entity_poly.pdbx_seq_one_letter_code
_entity_poly.pdbx_strand_id
1 'polypeptide(L)'
;MSEYSPADPNYKIDRRPPEPATKATELARLTREQGMGLLMGKFPKAMVQAADGEGFMFIKGFIKGEEVKTKNPWTTETDFSFKQIATAAPFPRDLTSTAETHRQTLVITRYSPPAHTTTRQEGGFLRKKRITEEQIDSYNGKHGENGWIQYVYIQPEDPCFDFSRRPGTELHLHVTVPPDIAKEIDAQVNANPYFVDTYQKALYPDLIGENPETHVKRIPAAELLVVDCRENPKNTQGTIIPYPQPLPY
;
A
#
# COMPACT_ATOMS: atom_id res chain seq x y z
N MET A 1 -25.27 54.48 -29.56
CA MET A 1 -25.79 53.25 -28.95
C MET A 1 -24.75 52.74 -27.96
N SER A 2 -25.17 52.59 -26.69
CA SER A 2 -24.64 51.72 -25.61
C SER A 2 -23.15 51.83 -25.25
N GLU A 3 -22.72 52.49 -24.16
CA GLU A 3 -22.86 52.20 -22.70
C GLU A 3 -21.72 51.38 -22.07
N TYR A 4 -21.49 51.74 -20.81
CA TYR A 4 -20.46 51.51 -19.78
C TYR A 4 -19.94 50.07 -19.44
N SER A 5 -18.72 50.06 -18.86
CA SER A 5 -17.96 49.16 -17.92
C SER A 5 -18.80 48.32 -16.91
N PRO A 6 -18.30 47.27 -16.15
CA PRO A 6 -16.92 47.01 -15.67
C PRO A 6 -16.47 45.52 -15.57
N ALA A 7 -15.27 45.30 -15.01
CA ALA A 7 -14.55 44.06 -14.69
C ALA A 7 -15.36 42.76 -14.51
N ASP A 8 -14.94 41.67 -15.16
CA ASP A 8 -15.38 40.31 -14.81
C ASP A 8 -14.64 39.84 -13.53
N PRO A 9 -15.37 39.53 -12.44
CA PRO A 9 -14.85 39.05 -11.16
C PRO A 9 -14.24 37.64 -11.19
N ASN A 10 -14.23 36.95 -12.34
CA ASN A 10 -13.73 35.58 -12.45
C ASN A 10 -12.21 35.48 -12.68
N TYR A 11 -11.42 36.39 -12.10
CA TYR A 11 -10.06 36.05 -11.72
C TYR A 11 -10.17 34.96 -10.65
N LYS A 12 -10.27 33.70 -11.08
CA LYS A 12 -10.10 32.55 -10.21
C LYS A 12 -8.67 32.66 -9.69
N ILE A 13 -8.54 33.24 -8.50
CA ILE A 13 -7.41 32.99 -7.62
C ILE A 13 -7.29 31.46 -7.62
N ASP A 14 -6.20 30.95 -8.20
CA ASP A 14 -5.87 29.54 -8.14
C ASP A 14 -5.66 29.21 -6.66
N ARG A 15 -6.73 28.85 -5.96
CA ARG A 15 -6.73 28.49 -4.53
C ARG A 15 -6.30 27.04 -4.34
N ARG A 16 -5.46 26.51 -5.23
CA ARG A 16 -4.71 25.30 -4.90
C ARG A 16 -3.60 25.74 -3.97
N PRO A 17 -3.48 25.19 -2.76
CA PRO A 17 -2.20 25.27 -2.06
C PRO A 17 -1.12 24.69 -3.01
N PRO A 18 -0.07 25.45 -3.37
CA PRO A 18 1.04 24.87 -4.09
C PRO A 18 1.82 23.96 -3.12
N GLU A 19 2.33 22.83 -3.64
CA GLU A 19 3.34 21.93 -3.04
C GLU A 19 2.99 20.72 -2.12
N PRO A 20 1.81 20.08 -2.17
CA PRO A 20 1.67 18.71 -1.64
C PRO A 20 2.01 17.61 -2.67
N ALA A 21 1.71 17.84 -3.96
CA ALA A 21 1.91 16.85 -5.01
C ALA A 21 3.41 16.60 -5.33
N THR A 22 4.27 17.61 -5.18
CA THR A 22 5.70 17.53 -5.47
C THR A 22 6.41 16.63 -4.46
N LYS A 23 6.16 16.82 -3.16
CA LYS A 23 6.75 15.99 -2.10
C LYS A 23 6.23 14.55 -2.13
N ALA A 24 4.94 14.34 -2.38
CA ALA A 24 4.38 13.01 -2.58
C ALA A 24 5.04 12.28 -3.77
N THR A 25 5.25 12.99 -4.88
CA THR A 25 5.91 12.43 -6.07
C THR A 25 7.39 12.12 -5.81
N GLU A 26 8.10 13.02 -5.12
CA GLU A 26 9.50 12.83 -4.73
C GLU A 26 9.66 11.60 -3.82
N LEU A 27 8.86 11.51 -2.75
CA LEU A 27 8.89 10.38 -1.84
C LEU A 27 8.48 9.09 -2.54
N ALA A 28 7.49 9.12 -3.44
CA ALA A 28 7.11 7.93 -4.22
C ALA A 28 8.25 7.45 -5.14
N ARG A 29 9.03 8.36 -5.72
CA ARG A 29 10.23 8.02 -6.48
C ARG A 29 11.29 7.36 -5.57
N LEU A 30 11.62 7.99 -4.45
CA LEU A 30 12.61 7.47 -3.50
C LEU A 30 12.20 6.10 -2.94
N THR A 31 10.93 5.93 -2.59
CA THR A 31 10.37 4.66 -2.16
C THR A 31 10.51 3.61 -3.24
N ARG A 32 10.26 3.93 -4.51
CA ARG A 32 10.47 2.96 -5.61
C ARG A 32 11.93 2.56 -5.77
N GLU A 33 12.85 3.50 -5.62
CA GLU A 33 14.29 3.28 -5.78
C GLU A 33 14.92 2.49 -4.62
N GLN A 34 14.49 2.76 -3.39
CA GLN A 34 15.17 2.27 -2.18
C GLN A 34 14.31 1.32 -1.35
N GLY A 35 12.99 1.44 -1.45
CA GLY A 35 12.03 0.66 -0.70
C GLY A 35 11.48 -0.54 -1.48
N MET A 36 10.35 -1.03 -0.99
CA MET A 36 9.59 -2.11 -1.58
C MET A 36 8.11 -1.75 -1.55
N GLY A 37 7.37 -2.18 -2.56
CA GLY A 37 5.93 -1.95 -2.65
C GLY A 37 5.22 -3.12 -3.28
N LEU A 38 4.06 -3.47 -2.74
CA LEU A 38 3.15 -4.48 -3.29
C LEU A 38 1.72 -3.98 -3.21
N LEU A 39 0.98 -4.12 -4.31
CA LEU A 39 -0.43 -3.81 -4.38
C LEU A 39 -1.24 -5.10 -4.51
N MET A 40 -2.22 -5.26 -3.63
CA MET A 40 -3.13 -6.40 -3.56
C MET A 40 -4.56 -5.90 -3.66
N GLY A 41 -5.39 -6.50 -4.51
CA GLY A 41 -6.77 -6.07 -4.70
C GLY A 41 -7.45 -6.82 -5.84
N LYS A 42 -8.70 -6.45 -6.16
CA LYS A 42 -9.38 -6.94 -7.36
C LYS A 42 -9.23 -5.92 -8.48
N PHE A 43 -8.69 -6.36 -9.61
CA PHE A 43 -8.41 -5.48 -10.72
C PHE A 43 -9.28 -5.80 -11.94
N PRO A 44 -9.71 -4.78 -12.71
CA PRO A 44 -10.44 -4.99 -13.95
C PRO A 44 -9.67 -5.89 -14.93
N LYS A 45 -10.39 -6.77 -15.62
CA LYS A 45 -9.80 -7.68 -16.63
C LYS A 45 -8.98 -6.94 -17.71
N ALA A 46 -9.40 -5.74 -18.09
CA ALA A 46 -8.66 -4.93 -19.06
C ALA A 46 -7.25 -4.51 -18.58
N MET A 47 -7.05 -4.44 -17.26
CA MET A 47 -5.78 -4.04 -16.64
C MET A 47 -4.84 -5.21 -16.38
N VAL A 48 -5.35 -6.46 -16.40
CA VAL A 48 -4.56 -7.65 -16.10
C VAL A 48 -4.67 -8.62 -17.25
N GLN A 49 -3.57 -8.85 -17.96
CA GLN A 49 -3.46 -9.84 -19.06
C GLN A 49 -3.53 -11.30 -18.54
N ALA A 50 -4.44 -11.59 -17.60
CA ALA A 50 -4.69 -12.94 -17.09
C ALA A 50 -5.70 -13.66 -17.99
N ALA A 51 -5.37 -14.89 -18.37
CA ALA A 51 -6.14 -15.70 -19.31
C ALA A 51 -7.56 -16.03 -18.83
N ASP A 52 -7.80 -16.07 -17.52
CA ASP A 52 -9.00 -16.68 -16.94
C ASP A 52 -9.67 -15.66 -16.01
N GLY A 53 -10.84 -15.17 -16.44
CA GLY A 53 -11.50 -13.97 -15.92
C GLY A 53 -11.67 -13.90 -14.40
N GLU A 54 -11.61 -12.66 -13.89
CA GLU A 54 -11.98 -12.23 -12.53
C GLU A 54 -11.40 -13.06 -11.38
N GLY A 55 -10.12 -12.81 -11.06
CA GLY A 55 -9.50 -13.26 -9.81
C GLY A 55 -9.02 -12.07 -8.97
N PHE A 56 -9.14 -12.17 -7.64
CA PHE A 56 -8.33 -11.39 -6.71
C PHE A 56 -6.86 -11.68 -7.03
N MET A 57 -6.08 -10.65 -7.37
CA MET A 57 -4.73 -10.83 -7.86
C MET A 57 -3.74 -9.92 -7.14
N PHE A 58 -2.52 -10.44 -7.01
CA PHE A 58 -1.36 -9.69 -6.59
C PHE A 58 -0.84 -8.97 -7.84
N ILE A 59 -0.89 -7.65 -7.87
CA ILE A 59 -0.38 -6.90 -9.01
C ILE A 59 1.02 -6.37 -8.71
N LYS A 60 1.85 -6.44 -9.77
CA LYS A 60 3.13 -5.78 -9.99
C LYS A 60 3.54 -4.83 -8.86
N GLY A 61 4.44 -5.33 -8.02
CA GLY A 61 5.16 -4.52 -7.04
C GLY A 61 6.47 -3.96 -7.58
N PHE A 62 7.27 -3.40 -6.69
CA PHE A 62 8.66 -3.02 -6.94
C PHE A 62 9.53 -3.39 -5.73
N ILE A 63 10.82 -3.64 -5.99
CA ILE A 63 11.83 -3.87 -4.95
C ILE A 63 13.12 -3.14 -5.37
N LYS A 64 13.53 -2.13 -4.60
CA LYS A 64 14.80 -1.41 -4.75
C LYS A 64 15.12 -1.06 -6.21
N GLY A 65 14.21 -0.33 -6.86
CA GLY A 65 14.32 0.15 -8.24
C GLY A 65 13.95 -0.86 -9.33
N GLU A 66 13.68 -2.11 -8.99
CA GLU A 66 13.29 -3.14 -9.96
C GLU A 66 11.78 -3.40 -9.93
N GLU A 67 11.14 -3.31 -11.10
CA GLU A 67 9.76 -3.77 -11.27
C GLU A 67 9.72 -5.29 -11.11
N VAL A 68 8.76 -5.79 -10.33
CA VAL A 68 8.56 -7.22 -10.16
C VAL A 68 7.95 -7.78 -11.45
N LYS A 69 8.78 -8.43 -12.26
CA LYS A 69 8.38 -9.08 -13.50
C LYS A 69 7.81 -10.47 -13.20
N THR A 70 6.54 -10.56 -12.83
CA THR A 70 5.85 -11.85 -12.78
C THR A 70 5.60 -12.34 -14.22
N LYS A 71 6.18 -13.49 -14.60
CA LYS A 71 5.92 -14.14 -15.90
C LYS A 71 4.62 -14.95 -15.91
N ASN A 72 4.03 -15.25 -14.74
CA ASN A 72 2.83 -16.07 -14.64
C ASN A 72 2.09 -15.75 -13.32
N PRO A 73 0.79 -15.38 -13.34
CA PRO A 73 0.03 -15.01 -12.12
C PRO A 73 -0.32 -16.18 -11.17
N TRP A 74 0.12 -17.41 -11.45
CA TRP A 74 -0.31 -18.62 -10.72
C TRP A 74 0.81 -19.53 -10.22
N THR A 75 2.08 -19.14 -10.26
CA THR A 75 3.17 -19.99 -9.75
C THR A 75 3.42 -19.77 -8.25
N THR A 76 3.07 -20.80 -7.49
CA THR A 76 2.96 -20.92 -6.02
C THR A 76 4.24 -20.73 -5.21
N GLU A 77 5.43 -20.79 -5.79
CA GLU A 77 6.69 -20.69 -5.01
C GLU A 77 7.26 -19.27 -4.92
N THR A 78 7.23 -18.50 -6.01
CA THR A 78 7.57 -17.06 -5.98
C THR A 78 6.51 -16.26 -5.20
N ASP A 79 5.24 -16.59 -5.35
CA ASP A 79 4.12 -15.93 -4.67
C ASP A 79 4.16 -16.06 -3.14
N PHE A 80 4.70 -17.18 -2.63
CA PHE A 80 4.77 -17.44 -1.19
C PHE A 80 5.75 -16.50 -0.49
N SER A 81 6.95 -16.34 -1.06
CA SER A 81 7.97 -15.44 -0.54
C SER A 81 7.53 -13.97 -0.62
N PHE A 82 6.88 -13.54 -1.70
CA PHE A 82 6.39 -12.16 -1.82
C PHE A 82 5.27 -11.83 -0.84
N LYS A 83 4.29 -12.73 -0.66
CA LYS A 83 3.27 -12.55 0.37
C LYS A 83 3.90 -12.51 1.75
N GLN A 84 4.81 -13.42 2.06
CA GLN A 84 5.50 -13.43 3.35
C GLN A 84 6.32 -12.15 3.57
N ILE A 85 7.02 -11.65 2.55
CA ILE A 85 7.79 -10.39 2.59
C ILE A 85 6.86 -9.20 2.80
N ALA A 86 5.69 -9.18 2.15
CA ALA A 86 4.76 -8.05 2.20
C ALA A 86 3.79 -8.10 3.39
N THR A 87 3.52 -9.26 3.98
CA THR A 87 2.64 -9.42 5.16
C THR A 87 3.41 -9.79 6.42
N ALA A 88 4.73 -9.58 6.41
CA ALA A 88 5.64 -10.01 7.46
C ALA A 88 5.37 -9.33 8.82
N ALA A 89 4.78 -8.12 8.82
CA ALA A 89 4.45 -7.45 10.06
C ALA A 89 3.20 -8.06 10.72
N PRO A 90 3.23 -8.28 12.05
CA PRO A 90 2.01 -8.51 12.81
C PRO A 90 1.15 -7.24 12.77
N PHE A 91 0.18 -7.20 11.87
CA PHE A 91 -0.87 -6.17 11.87
C PHE A 91 -2.18 -6.77 12.41
N PRO A 92 -2.98 -6.02 13.19
CA PRO A 92 -4.26 -6.51 13.69
C PRO A 92 -5.19 -6.83 12.52
N ARG A 93 -5.71 -8.07 12.46
CA ARG A 93 -6.63 -8.50 11.41
C ARG A 93 -7.99 -7.80 11.45
N ASP A 94 -8.29 -7.13 12.56
CA ASP A 94 -9.57 -6.47 12.80
C ASP A 94 -9.62 -5.01 12.32
N LEU A 95 -8.55 -4.54 11.67
CA LEU A 95 -8.49 -3.21 11.05
C LEU A 95 -8.95 -3.30 9.59
N THR A 96 -10.26 -3.46 9.40
CA THR A 96 -10.89 -3.42 8.08
C THR A 96 -11.50 -2.05 7.81
N SER A 97 -11.49 -1.67 6.53
CA SER A 97 -12.14 -0.47 6.02
C SER A 97 -13.55 -0.83 5.58
N THR A 98 -14.58 -0.27 6.23
CA THR A 98 -15.96 -0.54 5.83
C THR A 98 -16.50 0.56 4.91
N ALA A 99 -17.26 0.16 3.89
CA ALA A 99 -17.97 1.09 3.02
C ALA A 99 -18.90 2.04 3.81
N GLU A 100 -19.48 1.55 4.92
CA GLU A 100 -20.39 2.31 5.78
C GLU A 100 -19.73 3.52 6.46
N THR A 101 -18.43 3.44 6.72
CA THR A 101 -17.69 4.51 7.40
C THR A 101 -17.03 5.49 6.43
N HIS A 102 -17.03 5.20 5.12
CA HIS A 102 -16.29 5.97 4.12
C HIS A 102 -14.85 6.25 4.58
N ARG A 103 -14.23 5.26 5.21
CA ARG A 103 -12.93 5.40 5.87
C ARG A 103 -11.87 4.69 5.07
N GLN A 104 -10.67 5.27 5.03
CA GLN A 104 -9.43 4.60 4.65
C GLN A 104 -8.60 4.35 5.91
N THR A 105 -7.76 3.30 5.90
CA THR A 105 -6.90 2.98 7.04
C THR A 105 -5.43 2.95 6.61
N LEU A 106 -4.57 3.64 7.34
CA LEU A 106 -3.12 3.54 7.25
C LEU A 106 -2.58 2.89 8.54
N VAL A 107 -1.95 1.74 8.40
CA VAL A 107 -1.30 1.02 9.50
C VAL A 107 0.22 1.17 9.37
N ILE A 108 0.89 1.54 10.46
CA ILE A 108 2.34 1.76 10.50
C ILE A 108 2.95 0.73 11.45
N THR A 109 3.90 -0.07 10.97
CA THR A 109 4.54 -1.16 11.73
C THR A 109 6.04 -1.15 11.53
N ARG A 110 6.78 -1.76 12.47
CA ARG A 110 8.18 -2.09 12.23
C ARG A 110 8.24 -3.28 11.28
N TYR A 111 9.02 -3.15 10.22
CA TYR A 111 9.27 -4.23 9.30
C TYR A 111 10.16 -5.27 9.99
N SER A 112 9.70 -6.52 9.94
CA SER A 112 10.51 -7.70 10.22
C SER A 112 10.62 -8.47 8.92
N PRO A 113 11.82 -8.78 8.43
CA PRO A 113 11.96 -9.68 7.29
C PRO A 113 11.27 -11.01 7.62
N PRO A 114 10.50 -11.59 6.69
CA PRO A 114 10.00 -12.94 6.87
C PRO A 114 11.18 -13.89 6.96
N ALA A 115 11.07 -14.85 7.86
CA ALA A 115 12.05 -15.91 7.98
C ALA A 115 11.35 -17.24 8.21
N HIS A 116 11.93 -18.29 7.66
CA HIS A 116 11.54 -19.66 7.93
C HIS A 116 12.65 -20.39 8.69
N THR A 117 12.25 -21.29 9.56
CA THR A 117 13.20 -22.14 10.30
C THR A 117 13.36 -23.48 9.61
N THR A 118 14.57 -23.76 9.15
CA THR A 118 14.95 -25.05 8.59
C THR A 118 15.63 -25.86 9.70
N THR A 119 15.13 -27.06 9.96
CA THR A 119 15.68 -27.91 11.02
C THR A 119 16.37 -29.13 10.42
N ARG A 120 17.68 -29.25 10.64
CA ARG A 120 18.47 -30.43 10.27
C ARG A 120 18.92 -31.21 11.50
N GLN A 121 19.03 -32.52 11.35
CA GLN A 121 19.69 -33.38 12.33
C GLN A 121 21.11 -33.66 11.86
N GLU A 122 22.10 -33.31 12.68
CA GLU A 122 23.50 -33.63 12.44
C GLU A 122 24.01 -34.60 13.50
N GLY A 123 24.81 -35.59 13.10
CA GLY A 123 25.43 -36.58 13.99
C GLY A 123 25.11 -38.03 13.64
N GLY A 124 25.93 -38.95 14.17
CA GLY A 124 25.81 -40.39 13.95
C GLY A 124 24.80 -41.10 14.86
N PHE A 125 24.70 -42.43 14.71
CA PHE A 125 23.69 -43.29 15.34
C PHE A 125 23.53 -43.16 16.87
N LEU A 126 24.57 -42.68 17.59
CA LEU A 126 24.61 -42.59 19.05
C LEU A 126 24.34 -41.19 19.63
N ARG A 127 24.46 -40.12 18.84
CA ARG A 127 24.17 -38.73 19.27
C ARG A 127 23.75 -37.90 18.06
N LYS A 128 22.47 -37.52 18.03
CA LYS A 128 21.93 -36.58 17.05
C LYS A 128 21.75 -35.22 17.72
N LYS A 129 22.36 -34.18 17.14
CA LYS A 129 22.12 -32.78 17.50
C LYS A 129 21.09 -32.22 16.53
N ARG A 130 20.06 -31.58 17.07
CA ARG A 130 19.11 -30.81 16.27
C ARG A 130 19.68 -29.41 16.08
N ILE A 131 19.85 -28.99 14.83
CA ILE A 131 20.25 -27.63 14.47
C ILE A 131 19.07 -26.98 13.79
N THR A 132 18.61 -25.88 14.36
CA THR A 132 17.57 -25.03 13.79
C THR A 132 18.26 -23.79 13.27
N GLU A 133 18.14 -23.55 11.97
CA GLU A 133 18.65 -22.37 11.28
C GLU A 133 17.47 -21.54 10.83
N GLU A 134 17.53 -20.24 11.07
CA GLU A 134 16.57 -19.28 10.56
C GLU A 134 17.13 -18.70 9.25
N GLN A 135 16.34 -18.79 8.19
CA GLN A 135 16.68 -18.25 6.87
C GLN A 135 15.66 -17.19 6.50
N ILE A 136 16.15 -16.01 6.15
CA ILE A 136 15.32 -14.89 5.71
C ILE A 136 14.85 -15.15 4.27
N ASP A 137 13.54 -15.08 4.05
CA ASP A 137 12.97 -15.15 2.71
C ASP A 137 13.29 -13.85 1.96
N SER A 138 13.86 -13.96 0.76
CA SER A 138 14.23 -12.80 -0.05
C SER A 138 13.98 -13.03 -1.54
N TYR A 139 13.57 -11.97 -2.24
CA TYR A 139 13.40 -11.99 -3.69
C TYR A 139 14.71 -11.59 -4.37
N ASN A 140 15.33 -12.48 -5.15
CA ASN A 140 16.63 -12.23 -5.79
C ASN A 140 17.71 -11.73 -4.81
N GLY A 141 17.69 -12.20 -3.55
CA GLY A 141 18.60 -11.73 -2.50
C GLY A 141 18.27 -10.36 -1.93
N LYS A 142 17.16 -9.72 -2.36
CA LYS A 142 16.71 -8.42 -1.87
C LYS A 142 15.53 -8.58 -0.91
N HIS A 143 15.67 -7.93 0.24
CA HIS A 143 14.63 -7.75 1.25
C HIS A 143 14.86 -6.41 1.96
N GLY A 144 13.87 -5.96 2.73
CA GLY A 144 14.04 -4.84 3.66
C GLY A 144 14.90 -5.27 4.84
N GLU A 145 15.42 -4.34 5.61
CA GLU A 145 16.26 -4.66 6.76
C GLU A 145 15.48 -4.50 8.07
N ASN A 146 15.94 -5.17 9.13
CA ASN A 146 15.41 -4.93 10.46
C ASN A 146 15.48 -3.43 10.81
N GLY A 147 14.38 -2.89 11.32
CA GLY A 147 14.27 -1.47 11.66
C GLY A 147 13.71 -0.60 10.53
N TRP A 148 13.51 -1.14 9.33
CA TRP A 148 12.68 -0.47 8.31
C TRP A 148 11.24 -0.34 8.80
N ILE A 149 10.49 0.57 8.18
CA ILE A 149 9.08 0.79 8.52
C ILE A 149 8.21 0.27 7.39
N GLN A 150 7.16 -0.44 7.77
CA GLN A 150 6.12 -0.92 6.86
C GLN A 150 4.83 -0.13 7.07
N TYR A 151 4.34 0.43 5.97
CA TYR A 151 3.05 1.08 5.83
C TYR A 151 2.11 0.13 5.10
N VAL A 152 0.95 -0.16 5.70
CA VAL A 152 -0.13 -0.91 5.05
C VAL A 152 -1.30 0.02 4.94
N TYR A 153 -1.66 0.36 3.71
CA TYR A 153 -2.83 1.14 3.43
C TYR A 153 -3.97 0.26 2.94
N ILE A 154 -5.14 0.43 3.55
CA ILE A 154 -6.33 -0.38 3.33
C ILE A 154 -7.45 0.55 2.88
N GLN A 155 -8.08 0.21 1.76
CA GLN A 155 -9.20 0.95 1.19
C GLN A 155 -10.29 -0.01 0.70
N PRO A 156 -11.59 0.30 0.91
CA PRO A 156 -12.63 -0.53 0.33
C PRO A 156 -12.73 -0.31 -1.18
N GLU A 157 -12.85 -1.40 -1.94
CA GLU A 157 -13.13 -1.37 -3.38
C GLU A 157 -14.64 -1.30 -3.64
N ASP A 158 -15.03 -0.75 -4.80
CA ASP A 158 -16.44 -0.63 -5.17
C ASP A 158 -17.08 -2.02 -5.40
N PRO A 159 -18.20 -2.35 -4.71
CA PRO A 159 -18.89 -3.64 -4.84
C PRO A 159 -19.46 -3.90 -6.25
N CYS A 160 -19.50 -2.93 -7.17
CA CYS A 160 -19.83 -3.18 -8.57
C CYS A 160 -18.81 -4.08 -9.29
N PHE A 161 -17.61 -4.28 -8.70
CA PHE A 161 -16.66 -5.33 -9.11
C PHE A 161 -16.85 -6.64 -8.35
N ASP A 162 -17.75 -6.72 -7.38
CA ASP A 162 -17.98 -7.91 -6.56
C ASP A 162 -19.47 -8.24 -6.48
N PHE A 163 -19.93 -9.09 -7.41
CA PHE A 163 -21.27 -9.68 -7.36
C PHE A 163 -21.53 -10.51 -6.08
N SER A 164 -20.52 -10.71 -5.22
CA SER A 164 -20.58 -11.56 -4.05
C SER A 164 -20.29 -10.90 -2.71
N ARG A 165 -20.19 -9.56 -2.58
CA ARG A 165 -19.96 -8.82 -1.29
C ARG A 165 -19.20 -9.66 -0.23
N ARG A 166 -18.03 -10.19 -0.56
CA ARG A 166 -17.27 -11.02 0.39
C ARG A 166 -16.36 -10.13 1.23
N PRO A 167 -16.28 -10.32 2.56
CA PRO A 167 -15.22 -9.74 3.37
C PRO A 167 -13.85 -10.08 2.77
N GLY A 168 -12.97 -9.08 2.59
CA GLY A 168 -11.63 -9.26 1.99
C GLY A 168 -11.45 -8.76 0.55
N THR A 169 -12.37 -7.96 0.02
CA THR A 169 -12.28 -7.27 -1.28
C THR A 169 -11.71 -5.85 -1.18
N GLU A 170 -10.81 -5.63 -0.22
CA GLU A 170 -10.16 -4.35 -0.03
C GLU A 170 -8.89 -4.27 -0.88
N LEU A 171 -8.57 -3.04 -1.31
CA LEU A 171 -7.26 -2.72 -1.85
C LEU A 171 -6.28 -2.58 -0.68
N HIS A 172 -5.23 -3.40 -0.69
CA HIS A 172 -4.16 -3.39 0.28
C HIS A 172 -2.87 -2.97 -0.41
N LEU A 173 -2.33 -1.83 -0.01
CA LEU A 173 -1.04 -1.34 -0.49
C LEU A 173 -0.02 -1.46 0.63
N HIS A 174 0.94 -2.36 0.45
CA HIS A 174 2.05 -2.57 1.35
C HIS A 174 3.27 -1.83 0.83
N VAL A 175 3.83 -0.95 1.65
CA VAL A 175 5.04 -0.19 1.32
C VAL A 175 6.02 -0.32 2.47
N THR A 176 7.23 -0.75 2.18
CA THR A 176 8.30 -0.89 3.18
C THR A 176 9.48 -0.03 2.80
N VAL A 177 9.95 0.82 3.71
CA VAL A 177 10.98 1.82 3.43
C VAL A 177 12.04 1.91 4.53
N PRO A 178 13.26 2.37 4.18
CA PRO A 178 14.28 2.81 5.12
C PRO A 178 13.78 3.87 6.14
N PRO A 179 14.40 3.98 7.33
CA PRO A 179 13.98 4.89 8.39
C PRO A 179 13.99 6.39 8.02
N ASP A 180 14.91 6.82 7.18
CA ASP A 180 15.03 8.20 6.70
C ASP A 180 13.84 8.59 5.81
N ILE A 181 13.46 7.70 4.87
CA ILE A 181 12.25 7.87 4.05
C ILE A 181 10.99 7.80 4.94
N ALA A 182 10.95 6.87 5.88
CA ALA A 182 9.82 6.72 6.82
C ALA A 182 9.58 8.00 7.63
N LYS A 183 10.65 8.63 8.13
CA LYS A 183 10.57 9.89 8.87
C LYS A 183 9.92 11.00 8.05
N GLU A 184 10.25 11.11 6.77
CA GLU A 184 9.66 12.09 5.87
C GLU A 184 8.18 11.78 5.56
N ILE A 185 7.84 10.50 5.34
CA ILE A 185 6.46 10.05 5.16
C ILE A 185 5.61 10.40 6.39
N ASP A 186 6.08 10.07 7.59
CA ASP A 186 5.39 10.36 8.85
C ASP A 186 5.14 11.87 9.03
N ALA A 187 6.15 12.70 8.71
CA ALA A 187 6.01 14.15 8.78
C ALA A 187 4.91 14.66 7.83
N GLN A 188 4.83 14.11 6.62
CA GLN A 188 3.82 14.51 5.64
C GLN A 188 2.41 14.00 5.98
N VAL A 189 2.27 12.78 6.51
CA VAL A 189 0.98 12.25 7.00
C VAL A 189 0.41 13.16 8.09
N ASN A 190 1.25 13.65 9.00
CA ASN A 190 0.82 14.55 10.07
C ASN A 190 0.51 15.98 9.58
N ALA A 191 1.21 16.45 8.54
CA ALA A 191 1.08 17.82 8.04
C ALA A 191 -0.06 18.01 7.03
N ASN A 192 -0.38 16.99 6.24
CA ASN A 192 -1.34 17.09 5.15
C ASN A 192 -2.29 15.89 5.13
N PRO A 193 -3.61 16.10 5.36
CA PRO A 193 -4.57 15.01 5.36
C PRO A 193 -4.59 14.25 4.04
N TYR A 194 -4.42 14.92 2.89
CA TYR A 194 -4.46 14.28 1.57
C TYR A 194 -3.17 13.59 1.14
N PHE A 195 -2.10 13.69 1.93
CA PHE A 195 -0.78 13.19 1.53
C PHE A 195 -0.83 11.72 1.14
N VAL A 196 -1.51 10.89 1.94
CA VAL A 196 -1.59 9.44 1.74
C VAL A 196 -2.17 9.09 0.37
N ASP A 197 -3.31 9.68 -0.04
CA ASP A 197 -3.86 9.43 -1.38
C ASP A 197 -2.92 9.90 -2.50
N THR A 198 -2.37 11.11 -2.37
CA THR A 198 -1.47 11.66 -3.41
C THR A 198 -0.18 10.84 -3.56
N TYR A 199 0.38 10.36 -2.45
CA TYR A 199 1.56 9.52 -2.42
C TYR A 199 1.32 8.17 -3.10
N GLN A 200 0.15 7.57 -2.91
CA GLN A 200 -0.19 6.28 -3.52
C GLN A 200 -0.46 6.37 -5.00
N LYS A 201 -1.20 7.41 -5.43
CA LYS A 201 -1.35 7.74 -6.86
C LYS A 201 0.02 7.93 -7.50
N ALA A 202 0.97 8.56 -6.82
CA ALA A 202 2.33 8.74 -7.33
C ALA A 202 3.16 7.44 -7.34
N LEU A 203 2.91 6.50 -6.42
CA LEU A 203 3.56 5.19 -6.40
C LEU A 203 3.09 4.27 -7.53
N TYR A 204 1.78 4.28 -7.81
CA TYR A 204 1.13 3.42 -8.80
C TYR A 204 0.23 4.21 -9.75
N PRO A 205 0.79 5.14 -10.55
CA PRO A 205 0.01 6.07 -11.37
C PRO A 205 -0.82 5.38 -12.44
N ASP A 206 -0.39 4.20 -12.92
CA ASP A 206 -1.11 3.43 -13.93
C ASP A 206 -2.22 2.54 -13.34
N LEU A 207 -2.32 2.44 -12.01
CA LEU A 207 -3.27 1.57 -11.32
C LEU A 207 -4.23 2.34 -10.41
N ILE A 208 -3.77 3.44 -9.81
CA ILE A 208 -4.51 4.25 -8.85
C ILE A 208 -4.63 5.67 -9.41
N GLY A 209 -5.84 6.06 -9.79
CA GLY A 209 -6.12 7.35 -10.41
C GLY A 209 -7.58 7.75 -10.26
N GLU A 210 -8.01 8.70 -11.08
CA GLU A 210 -9.36 9.25 -11.07
C GLU A 210 -10.24 8.72 -12.20
N ASN A 211 -9.66 8.04 -13.21
CA ASN A 211 -10.44 7.47 -14.30
C ASN A 211 -10.89 6.03 -13.93
N PRO A 212 -12.19 5.80 -13.68
CA PRO A 212 -12.72 4.52 -13.22
C PRO A 212 -12.72 3.42 -14.29
N GLU A 213 -12.45 3.74 -15.56
CA GLU A 213 -12.35 2.75 -16.65
C GLU A 213 -10.96 2.13 -16.76
N THR A 214 -9.93 2.85 -16.27
CA THR A 214 -8.51 2.50 -16.44
C THR A 214 -7.76 2.32 -15.13
N HIS A 215 -8.39 2.66 -13.99
CA HIS A 215 -7.81 2.52 -12.65
C HIS A 215 -8.74 1.68 -11.76
N VAL A 216 -8.22 1.24 -10.62
CA VAL A 216 -9.03 0.59 -9.58
C VAL A 216 -10.15 1.52 -9.14
N LYS A 217 -11.41 1.05 -9.20
CA LYS A 217 -12.55 1.78 -8.62
C LYS A 217 -12.58 1.57 -7.11
N ARG A 218 -12.70 2.67 -6.40
CA ARG A 218 -12.61 2.72 -4.94
C ARG A 218 -13.84 3.43 -4.40
N ILE A 219 -14.17 3.21 -3.13
CA ILE A 219 -15.27 3.93 -2.51
C ILE A 219 -14.77 5.31 -2.04
N PRO A 220 -15.54 6.40 -2.26
CA PRO A 220 -15.25 7.71 -1.70
C PRO A 220 -14.96 7.65 -0.21
N ALA A 221 -13.94 8.39 0.23
CA ALA A 221 -13.51 8.42 1.62
C ALA A 221 -13.64 9.82 2.21
N ALA A 222 -14.19 9.91 3.42
CA ALA A 222 -14.35 11.14 4.20
C ALA A 222 -13.29 11.28 5.30
N GLU A 223 -12.64 10.19 5.67
CA GLU A 223 -11.63 10.19 6.74
C GLU A 223 -10.54 9.13 6.55
N LEU A 224 -9.40 9.40 7.17
CA LEU A 224 -8.25 8.50 7.29
C LEU A 224 -8.07 8.09 8.75
N LEU A 225 -8.08 6.79 9.03
CA LEU A 225 -7.66 6.23 10.31
C LEU A 225 -6.17 5.88 10.24
N VAL A 226 -5.36 6.51 11.07
CA VAL A 226 -3.93 6.20 11.20
C VAL A 226 -3.70 5.38 12.47
N VAL A 227 -3.23 4.15 12.31
CA VAL A 227 -2.91 3.23 13.41
C VAL A 227 -1.42 2.99 13.48
N ASP A 228 -0.79 3.41 14.56
CA ASP A 228 0.65 3.17 14.80
C ASP A 228 0.84 1.94 15.70
N CYS A 229 1.43 0.90 15.12
CA CYS A 229 1.70 -0.39 15.75
C CYS A 229 3.20 -0.61 16.01
N ARG A 230 4.06 0.41 15.84
CA ARG A 230 5.52 0.26 15.96
C ARG A 230 5.97 -0.14 17.35
N GLU A 231 5.33 0.40 18.40
CA GLU A 231 5.62 0.06 19.80
C GLU A 231 4.71 -1.06 20.33
N ASN A 232 3.47 -1.14 19.83
CA ASN A 232 2.51 -2.18 20.21
C ASN A 232 1.86 -2.80 18.96
N PRO A 233 2.31 -3.99 18.51
CA PRO A 233 1.77 -4.67 17.34
C PRO A 233 0.27 -5.01 17.41
N LYS A 234 -0.30 -5.04 18.63
CA LYS A 234 -1.72 -5.31 18.85
C LYS A 234 -2.56 -4.05 18.94
N ASN A 235 -1.97 -2.87 18.71
CA ASN A 235 -2.70 -1.62 18.77
C ASN A 235 -3.74 -1.56 17.66
N THR A 236 -5.00 -1.41 18.03
CA THR A 236 -6.11 -1.16 17.10
C THR A 236 -6.65 0.26 17.23
N GLN A 237 -6.17 1.02 18.21
CA GLN A 237 -6.55 2.41 18.41
C GLN A 237 -5.71 3.29 17.49
N GLY A 238 -6.40 4.17 16.76
CA GLY A 238 -5.76 5.09 15.83
C GLY A 238 -6.27 6.51 15.97
N THR A 239 -5.62 7.41 15.24
CA THR A 239 -6.04 8.81 15.10
C THR A 239 -6.89 8.92 13.85
N ILE A 240 -8.07 9.51 13.98
CA ILE A 240 -8.93 9.82 12.83
C ILE A 240 -8.56 11.22 12.32
N ILE A 241 -8.21 11.30 11.06
CA ILE A 241 -7.92 12.53 10.33
C ILE A 241 -9.06 12.75 9.33
N PRO A 242 -9.95 13.74 9.54
CA PRO A 242 -10.99 14.05 8.59
C PRO A 242 -10.40 14.67 7.32
N TYR A 243 -10.89 14.26 6.16
CA TYR A 243 -10.57 14.95 4.91
C TYR A 243 -11.36 16.26 4.83
N PRO A 244 -10.72 17.40 4.52
CA PRO A 244 -11.43 18.67 4.34
C PRO A 244 -12.56 18.61 3.31
N GLN A 245 -12.40 17.78 2.29
CA GLN A 245 -13.39 17.38 1.30
C GLN A 245 -13.24 15.87 1.06
N PRO A 246 -14.34 15.12 0.92
CA PRO A 246 -14.25 13.70 0.62
C PRO A 246 -13.44 13.45 -0.65
N LEU A 247 -12.61 12.41 -0.63
CA LEU A 247 -11.85 11.99 -1.80
C LEU A 247 -12.81 11.40 -2.84
N PRO A 248 -12.84 11.93 -4.08
CA PRO A 248 -13.76 11.47 -5.11
C PRO A 248 -13.17 10.22 -5.80
N TYR A 249 -13.92 9.12 -5.80
CA TYR A 249 -13.59 7.89 -6.52
C TYR A 249 -14.84 7.28 -7.15
#